data_AF-A0A974TY37-F1
#
_entry.id   AF-A0A974TY37-F1
#
_cell.length_a   1.000
_cell.length_b   1.000
_cell.length_c   1.000
_cell.angle_alpha   90.00
_cell.angle_beta   90.00
_cell.angle_gamma   90.00
#
_symmetry.space_group_name_H-M   'P 1'
#
loop_
_entity.id
_entity.type
_entity.pdbx_description
1 polymer ?
#
loop_
_entity_poly.entity_id
_entity_poly.type
_entity_poly.pdbx_seq_one_letter_code
_entity_poly.pdbx_strand_id
1 'polypeptide(L)'
;MARLLLLTALLVFAVLPQPSGAARQHFGGVWRQIHSNAGECRTCRLDIRQMGPSLAIIANNGWSATGEAGDAGNADLARGSGRWRPNTRATYAGSPFEIRLVLNDDYLHMTMHVAAREGGRRTIRAIFERATTSGT
;
A
#
# COMPACT_ATOMS: atom_id res chain seq x y z
N MET A 1 30.82 -22.02 -65.05
CA MET A 1 31.00 -22.61 -63.72
C MET A 1 30.47 -21.62 -62.69
N ALA A 2 29.41 -22.02 -62.00
CA ALA A 2 28.66 -21.18 -61.08
C ALA A 2 29.35 -21.12 -59.71
N ARG A 3 29.33 -19.96 -59.05
CA ARG A 3 28.65 -19.75 -57.75
C ARG A 3 29.07 -18.40 -57.17
N LEU A 4 28.19 -17.43 -57.40
CA LEU A 4 28.05 -16.19 -56.66
C LEU A 4 27.66 -16.55 -55.22
N LEU A 5 28.62 -16.52 -54.29
CA LEU A 5 28.36 -16.76 -52.87
C LEU A 5 27.88 -15.44 -52.22
N LEU A 6 26.57 -15.20 -52.28
CA LEU A 6 25.91 -14.19 -51.45
C LEU A 6 25.95 -14.63 -49.98
N LEU A 7 26.68 -13.88 -49.17
CA LEU A 7 26.65 -13.97 -47.71
C LEU A 7 25.43 -13.20 -47.19
N THR A 8 24.28 -13.88 -47.10
CA THR A 8 23.08 -13.35 -46.46
C THR A 8 23.24 -13.46 -44.94
N ALA A 9 23.65 -12.38 -44.29
CA ALA A 9 23.68 -12.31 -42.82
C ALA A 9 22.23 -12.20 -42.29
N LEU A 10 21.71 -13.29 -41.72
CA LEU A 10 20.45 -13.28 -40.98
C LEU A 10 20.63 -12.49 -39.67
N LEU A 11 20.15 -11.25 -39.62
CA LEU A 11 19.91 -10.55 -38.35
C LEU A 11 18.70 -11.18 -37.66
N VAL A 12 18.94 -12.07 -36.71
CA VAL A 12 17.91 -12.55 -35.77
C VAL A 12 17.76 -11.47 -34.69
N PHE A 13 16.77 -10.59 -34.84
CA PHE A 13 16.33 -9.72 -33.75
C PHE A 13 15.67 -10.61 -32.69
N ALA A 14 16.40 -10.90 -31.61
CA ALA A 14 15.84 -11.50 -30.41
C ALA A 14 14.84 -10.52 -29.79
N VAL A 15 13.54 -10.72 -30.04
CA VAL A 15 12.47 -10.03 -29.33
C VAL A 15 12.51 -10.54 -27.89
N LEU A 16 13.17 -9.80 -27.00
CA LEU A 16 13.07 -10.04 -25.57
C LEU A 16 11.62 -9.79 -25.14
N PRO A 17 10.96 -10.74 -24.45
CA PRO A 17 9.66 -10.47 -23.87
C PRO A 17 9.82 -9.33 -22.86
N GLN A 18 9.23 -8.18 -23.17
CA GLN A 18 9.09 -7.12 -22.18
C GLN A 18 8.22 -7.68 -21.04
N PRO A 19 8.59 -7.53 -19.76
CA PRO A 19 7.70 -7.91 -18.69
C PRO A 19 6.43 -7.06 -18.85
N SER A 20 5.35 -7.71 -19.24
CA SER A 20 4.01 -7.14 -19.20
C SER A 20 3.85 -6.60 -17.79
N GLY A 21 3.66 -5.30 -17.64
CA GLY A 21 3.46 -4.66 -16.35
C GLY A 21 2.20 -5.22 -15.71
N ALA A 22 2.32 -6.38 -15.04
CA ALA A 22 1.33 -6.84 -14.09
C ALA A 22 1.10 -5.66 -13.16
N ALA A 23 -0.13 -5.15 -13.14
CA ALA A 23 -0.49 -3.98 -12.35
C ALA A 23 0.10 -4.15 -10.95
N ARG A 24 1.20 -3.44 -10.70
CA ARG A 24 1.98 -3.60 -9.49
C ARG A 24 1.00 -3.21 -8.39
N GLN A 25 0.63 -4.15 -7.54
CA GLN A 25 -0.28 -3.91 -6.42
C GLN A 25 0.48 -3.05 -5.41
N HIS A 26 0.61 -1.75 -5.71
CA HIS A 26 1.52 -0.84 -5.04
C HIS A 26 1.27 -0.85 -3.53
N PHE A 27 -0.01 -0.82 -3.13
CA PHE A 27 -0.41 -0.87 -1.72
C PHE A 27 -0.70 -2.29 -1.21
N GLY A 28 -1.05 -3.22 -2.10
CA GLY A 28 -1.49 -4.56 -1.72
C GLY A 28 -0.43 -5.34 -0.93
N GLY A 29 -0.83 -5.96 0.18
CA GLY A 29 0.01 -6.81 1.01
C GLY A 29 -0.11 -6.55 2.51
N VAL A 30 0.77 -7.20 3.26
CA VAL A 30 0.87 -7.04 4.71
C VAL A 30 1.99 -6.06 5.03
N TRP A 31 1.70 -5.08 5.89
CA TRP A 31 2.59 -4.00 6.27
C TRP A 31 2.79 -4.00 7.79
N ARG A 32 4.03 -4.02 8.24
CA ARG A 32 4.41 -4.03 9.67
C ARG A 32 4.78 -2.62 10.12
N GLN A 33 4.20 -2.16 11.23
CA GLN A 33 4.52 -0.84 11.78
C GLN A 33 5.96 -0.81 12.28
N ILE A 34 6.71 0.23 11.92
CA ILE A 34 8.05 0.51 12.43
C ILE A 34 8.11 1.80 13.25
N HIS A 35 7.17 2.72 13.02
CA HIS A 35 7.07 3.98 13.78
C HIS A 35 5.61 4.44 13.89
N SER A 36 5.24 5.07 15.01
CA SER A 36 3.97 5.76 15.19
C SER A 36 4.03 6.82 16.28
N ASN A 37 3.34 7.95 16.10
CA ASN A 37 3.19 8.97 17.14
C ASN A 37 2.04 8.68 18.11
N ALA A 38 1.29 7.60 17.93
CA ALA A 38 0.17 7.19 18.79
C ALA A 38 0.55 6.08 19.78
N GLY A 39 1.85 5.82 19.95
CA GLY A 39 2.41 4.81 20.85
C GLY A 39 3.18 3.71 20.13
N GLU A 40 4.04 3.01 20.89
CA GLU A 40 4.78 1.88 20.37
C GLU A 40 3.88 0.65 20.20
N CYS A 41 4.06 -0.06 19.09
CA CYS A 41 3.36 -1.31 18.84
C CYS A 41 4.18 -2.21 17.90
N ARG A 42 4.94 -3.13 18.48
CA ARG A 42 5.84 -4.02 17.73
C ARG A 42 5.12 -5.06 16.87
N THR A 43 3.85 -5.32 17.19
CA THR A 43 3.01 -6.31 16.50
C THR A 43 1.96 -5.67 15.60
N CYS A 44 1.90 -4.33 15.52
CA CYS A 44 0.89 -3.65 14.70
C CYS A 44 1.17 -3.89 13.21
N ARG A 45 0.12 -4.29 12.49
CA ARG A 45 0.17 -4.55 11.06
C ARG A 45 -1.10 -4.12 10.36
N LEU A 46 -0.97 -3.78 9.08
CA LEU A 46 -2.06 -3.59 8.14
C LEU A 46 -2.07 -4.76 7.15
N ASP A 47 -3.26 -5.29 6.86
CA ASP A 47 -3.54 -6.08 5.68
C ASP A 47 -4.28 -5.17 4.70
N ILE A 48 -3.65 -4.90 3.56
CA ILE A 48 -4.23 -4.10 2.48
C ILE A 48 -4.55 -5.03 1.31
N ARG A 49 -5.84 -5.13 1.00
CA ARG A 49 -6.33 -5.81 -0.20
C ARG A 49 -6.66 -4.75 -1.23
N GLN A 50 -6.08 -4.86 -2.42
CA GLN A 50 -6.28 -3.93 -3.51
C GLN A 50 -6.96 -4.63 -4.70
N MET A 51 -7.99 -4.00 -5.23
CA MET A 51 -8.78 -4.45 -6.38
C MET A 51 -8.95 -3.27 -7.34
N GLY A 52 -8.05 -3.17 -8.33
CA GLY A 52 -7.94 -1.97 -9.15
C GLY A 52 -7.53 -0.75 -8.31
N PRO A 53 -8.25 0.39 -8.40
CA PRO A 53 -7.99 1.55 -7.54
C PRO A 53 -8.50 1.36 -6.11
N SER A 54 -9.44 0.44 -5.88
CA SER A 54 -10.09 0.28 -4.58
C SER A 54 -9.22 -0.47 -3.58
N LEU A 55 -9.18 0.02 -2.35
CA LEU A 55 -8.44 -0.55 -1.22
C LEU A 55 -9.39 -0.93 -0.08
N ALA A 56 -9.19 -2.11 0.49
CA ALA A 56 -9.68 -2.49 1.80
C ALA A 56 -8.49 -2.62 2.75
N ILE A 57 -8.51 -1.86 3.86
CA ILE A 57 -7.40 -1.73 4.81
C ILE A 57 -7.87 -2.24 6.16
N ILE A 58 -7.22 -3.28 6.68
CA ILE A 58 -7.57 -3.90 7.96
C ILE A 58 -6.36 -3.85 8.89
N ALA A 59 -6.49 -3.13 10.00
CA ALA A 59 -5.45 -3.08 11.02
C ALA A 59 -5.74 -4.06 12.17
N ASN A 60 -4.72 -4.76 12.63
CA ASN A 60 -4.88 -5.73 13.73
C ASN A 60 -5.07 -5.07 15.10
N ASN A 61 -4.86 -3.76 15.22
CA ASN A 61 -5.12 -2.98 16.44
C ASN A 61 -6.54 -2.38 16.48
N GLY A 62 -7.46 -2.89 15.66
CA GLY A 62 -8.88 -2.66 15.84
C GLY A 62 -9.44 -1.46 15.08
N TRP A 63 -8.84 -1.07 13.96
CA TRP A 63 -9.49 -0.18 13.00
C TRP A 63 -9.49 -0.77 11.59
N SER A 64 -10.39 -0.30 10.75
CA SER A 64 -10.45 -0.63 9.34
C SER A 64 -10.86 0.58 8.51
N ALA A 65 -10.48 0.59 7.24
CA ALA A 65 -10.79 1.66 6.31
C ALA A 65 -11.01 1.11 4.90
N THR A 66 -11.68 1.89 4.07
CA THR A 66 -11.67 1.74 2.61
C THR A 66 -11.04 2.99 2.01
N GLY A 67 -10.48 2.86 0.81
CA GLY A 67 -9.90 4.00 0.11
C GLY A 67 -9.70 3.73 -1.37
N GLU A 68 -9.21 4.73 -2.07
CA GLU A 68 -8.90 4.69 -3.49
C GLU A 68 -7.47 5.16 -3.71
N ALA A 69 -6.70 4.38 -4.45
CA ALA A 69 -5.43 4.78 -5.01
C ALA A 69 -5.65 5.81 -6.12
N GLY A 70 -4.73 6.76 -6.25
CA GLY A 70 -4.76 7.76 -7.30
C GLY A 70 -4.52 7.16 -8.69
N ASP A 71 -4.81 7.96 -9.71
CA ASP A 71 -4.55 7.62 -11.10
C ASP A 71 -3.05 7.43 -11.38
N ALA A 72 -2.68 7.02 -12.59
CA ALA A 72 -1.29 6.70 -12.96
C ALA A 72 -0.24 7.78 -12.59
N GLY A 73 -0.62 9.07 -12.60
CA GLY A 73 0.27 10.17 -12.20
C GLY A 73 0.42 10.37 -10.68
N ASN A 74 -0.36 9.65 -9.87
CA ASN A 74 -0.38 9.70 -8.40
C ASN A 74 -0.61 8.28 -7.81
N ALA A 75 -0.11 7.24 -8.48
CA ALA A 75 -0.37 5.84 -8.10
C ALA A 75 0.18 5.48 -6.71
N ASP A 76 1.12 6.28 -6.18
CA ASP A 76 1.71 6.11 -4.85
C ASP A 76 0.92 6.81 -3.74
N LEU A 77 -0.22 7.43 -4.06
CA LEU A 77 -1.08 8.12 -3.11
C LEU A 77 -2.45 7.44 -3.04
N ALA A 78 -2.92 7.13 -1.84
CA ALA A 78 -4.30 6.71 -1.62
C ALA A 78 -4.98 7.54 -0.53
N ARG A 79 -6.29 7.73 -0.67
CA ARG A 79 -7.13 8.43 0.31
C ARG A 79 -8.38 7.62 0.62
N GLY A 80 -8.89 7.78 1.81
CA GLY A 80 -10.08 7.05 2.23
C GLY A 80 -10.59 7.47 3.59
N SER A 81 -11.51 6.67 4.11
CA SER A 81 -12.07 6.85 5.44
C SER A 81 -12.33 5.52 6.11
N GLY A 82 -12.42 5.56 7.44
CA GLY A 82 -12.57 4.35 8.24
C GLY A 82 -13.08 4.64 9.62
N ARG A 83 -13.03 3.60 10.45
CA ARG A 83 -13.52 3.66 11.83
C ARG A 83 -12.73 2.72 12.74
N TRP A 84 -12.49 3.19 13.96
CA TRP A 84 -12.04 2.36 15.07
C TRP A 84 -13.19 1.50 15.58
N ARG A 85 -12.95 0.22 15.83
CA ARG A 85 -13.95 -0.72 16.33
C ARG A 85 -14.63 -0.15 17.59
N PRO A 86 -15.96 -0.19 17.65
CA PRO A 86 -16.68 0.19 18.86
C PRO A 86 -16.36 -0.81 19.98
N ASN A 87 -16.61 -0.40 21.23
CA ASN A 87 -16.55 -1.27 22.40
C ASN A 87 -15.17 -1.88 22.71
N THR A 88 -14.10 -1.20 22.29
CA THR A 88 -12.73 -1.50 22.72
C THR A 88 -12.34 -0.55 23.85
N ARG A 89 -11.36 -0.92 24.69
CA ARG A 89 -10.76 0.00 25.67
C ARG A 89 -9.77 1.00 25.01
N ALA A 90 -9.75 1.06 23.68
CA ALA A 90 -8.83 1.91 22.94
C ALA A 90 -9.27 3.39 23.01
N THR A 91 -8.30 4.29 23.02
CA THR A 91 -8.49 5.75 23.10
C THR A 91 -9.44 6.30 22.05
N TYR A 92 -9.54 5.66 20.88
CA TYR A 92 -10.35 6.11 19.75
C TYR A 92 -11.58 5.23 19.50
N ALA A 93 -12.01 4.42 20.45
CA ALA A 93 -13.10 3.47 20.26
C ALA A 93 -14.36 4.10 19.63
N GLY A 94 -14.78 3.55 18.49
CA GLY A 94 -15.94 4.03 17.74
C GLY A 94 -15.71 5.31 16.91
N SER A 95 -14.57 5.99 17.03
CA SER A 95 -14.32 7.24 16.29
C SER A 95 -14.13 6.99 14.78
N PRO A 96 -14.79 7.79 13.92
CA PRO A 96 -14.47 7.81 12.49
C PRO A 96 -13.16 8.56 12.24
N PHE A 97 -12.55 8.31 11.09
CA PHE A 97 -11.37 9.02 10.64
C PHE A 97 -11.27 9.10 9.12
N GLU A 98 -10.51 10.08 8.65
CA GLU A 98 -9.96 10.11 7.29
C GLU A 98 -8.55 9.53 7.30
N ILE A 99 -8.14 8.88 6.22
CA ILE A 99 -6.81 8.30 6.06
C ILE A 99 -6.20 8.71 4.72
N ARG A 100 -4.89 8.96 4.75
CA ARG A 100 -4.03 9.11 3.59
C ARG A 100 -2.88 8.13 3.71
N LEU A 101 -2.62 7.41 2.62
CA LEU A 101 -1.47 6.54 2.46
C LEU A 101 -0.57 7.10 1.36
N VAL A 102 0.73 7.12 1.59
CA VAL A 102 1.74 7.49 0.60
C VAL A 102 2.79 6.38 0.59
N LEU A 103 3.01 5.79 -0.57
CA LEU A 103 4.17 4.94 -0.81
C LEU A 103 5.36 5.83 -1.15
N ASN A 104 6.46 5.61 -0.44
CA ASN A 104 7.73 6.24 -0.73
C ASN A 104 8.79 5.15 -0.64
N ASP A 105 9.43 4.85 -1.76
CA ASP A 105 10.29 3.68 -1.91
C ASP A 105 9.56 2.39 -1.45
N ASP A 106 10.11 1.71 -0.44
CA ASP A 106 9.53 0.48 0.14
C ASP A 106 8.71 0.74 1.42
N TYR A 107 8.45 2.00 1.76
CA TYR A 107 7.75 2.39 2.99
C TYR A 107 6.36 2.93 2.70
N LEU A 108 5.42 2.51 3.54
CA LEU A 108 4.06 3.03 3.56
C LEU A 108 3.94 4.06 4.68
N HIS A 109 3.78 5.32 4.28
CA HIS A 109 3.51 6.43 5.19
C HIS A 109 2.00 6.61 5.35
N MET A 110 1.53 6.58 6.59
CA MET A 110 0.14 6.79 6.92
C MET A 110 -0.04 8.12 7.65
N THR A 111 -1.04 8.90 7.24
CA THR A 111 -1.61 9.98 8.05
C THR A 111 -3.09 9.72 8.25
N MET A 112 -3.53 9.68 9.50
CA MET A 112 -4.92 9.49 9.89
C MET A 112 -5.39 10.70 10.70
N HIS A 113 -6.59 11.19 10.40
CA HIS A 113 -7.23 12.27 11.13
C HIS A 113 -8.48 11.75 11.83
N VAL A 114 -8.38 11.57 13.14
CA VAL A 114 -9.45 11.01 13.97
C VAL A 114 -10.29 12.14 14.55
N ALA A 115 -11.61 12.03 14.40
CA ALA A 115 -12.54 12.90 15.11
C ALA A 115 -12.58 12.49 16.59
N ALA A 116 -12.18 13.40 17.49
CA ALA A 116 -12.30 13.21 18.92
C ALA A 116 -13.72 13.55 19.41
N ARG A 117 -14.11 12.98 20.55
CA ARG A 117 -15.46 13.15 21.13
C ARG A 117 -15.79 14.61 21.50
N GLU A 118 -14.80 15.45 21.70
CA GLU A 118 -14.94 16.86 22.12
C GLU A 118 -14.76 17.85 20.94
N GLY A 119 -14.97 17.42 19.69
CA GLY A 119 -14.81 18.27 18.51
C GLY A 119 -13.35 18.54 18.09
N GLY A 120 -12.37 18.06 18.88
CA GLY A 120 -10.96 18.09 18.51
C GLY A 120 -10.62 17.11 17.37
N ARG A 121 -9.55 17.40 16.63
CA ARG A 121 -9.00 16.50 15.61
C ARG A 121 -7.62 16.01 16.03
N ARG A 122 -7.41 14.70 16.09
CA ARG A 122 -6.09 14.12 16.36
C ARG A 122 -5.47 13.58 15.08
N THR A 123 -4.19 13.88 14.88
CA THR A 123 -3.44 13.40 13.72
C THR A 123 -2.49 12.29 14.15
N ILE A 124 -2.74 11.09 13.64
CA ILE A 124 -1.87 9.92 13.83
C ILE A 124 -1.01 9.78 12.59
N ARG A 125 0.30 9.66 12.77
CA ARG A 125 1.28 9.37 11.73
C ARG A 125 1.99 8.08 12.06
N ALA A 126 2.10 7.21 11.09
CA ALA A 126 2.83 5.96 11.22
C ALA A 126 3.57 5.62 9.93
N ILE A 127 4.64 4.86 10.08
CA ILE A 127 5.44 4.33 8.98
C ILE A 127 5.42 2.82 9.10
N PHE A 128 5.22 2.16 7.95
CA PHE A 128 5.20 0.72 7.85
C PHE A 128 6.19 0.27 6.78
N GLU A 129 6.78 -0.90 6.99
CA GLU A 129 7.53 -1.64 5.98
C GLU A 129 6.70 -2.83 5.50
N ARG A 130 7.00 -3.36 4.31
CA ARG A 130 6.37 -4.59 3.84
C ARG A 130 6.80 -5.75 4.74
N ALA A 131 5.84 -6.50 5.27
CA ALA A 131 6.15 -7.68 6.05
C ALA A 131 6.75 -8.74 5.12
N THR A 132 7.99 -9.15 5.36
CA THR A 132 8.56 -10.32 4.70
C THR A 132 7.77 -11.53 5.16
N THR A 133 7.16 -12.26 4.24
CA THR A 133 6.70 -13.61 4.54
C THR A 133 7.95 -14.41 4.85
N SER A 134 8.21 -14.71 6.13
CA SER A 134 9.24 -15.68 6.48
C SER A 134 8.79 -17.00 5.86
N GLY A 135 9.44 -17.40 4.76
CA GLY A 135 9.26 -18.72 4.19
C GLY A 135 9.68 -19.75 5.23
N THR A 136 8.72 -20.49 5.74
CA THR A 136 8.94 -21.81 6.37
C THR A 136 8.79 -22.88 5.32
#